data_AF-A0AAW8S022-F1
#
_entry.id   AF-A0AAW8S022-F1
#
_cell.length_a   1.000
_cell.length_b   1.000
_cell.length_c   1.000
_cell.angle_alpha   90.00
_cell.angle_beta   90.00
_cell.angle_gamma   90.00
#
_symmetry.space_group_name_H-M   'P 1'
#
loop_
_entity.id
_entity.type
_entity.pdbx_description
1 polymer ?
#
loop_
_entity_poly.entity_id
_entity_poly.type
_entity_poly.pdbx_seq_one_letter_code
_entity_poly.pdbx_strand_id
1 'polypeptide(L)'
;MAASLDVVYSTVLQNGIRKFKYKNSHLKSVSFSDQPGKGAIFAYRSKEHMIEGIGLVITSEEGVIENNNRFTHWTPNVFRYGT
;
A
#
# COMPACT_ATOMS: atom_id res chain seq x y z
N MET A 1 -16.39 -4.29 18.29
CA MET A 1 -15.08 -4.88 17.94
C MET A 1 -14.42 -3.97 16.94
N ALA A 2 -13.21 -3.48 17.22
CA ALA A 2 -12.43 -2.72 16.24
C ALA A 2 -11.72 -3.72 15.30
N ALA A 3 -11.80 -3.51 13.99
CA ALA A 3 -11.04 -4.31 13.02
C ALA A 3 -9.55 -3.93 13.08
N SER A 4 -8.66 -4.90 12.89
CA SER A 4 -7.23 -4.63 12.75
C SER A 4 -6.94 -3.90 11.43
N LEU A 5 -5.97 -2.99 11.43
CA LEU A 5 -5.66 -2.17 10.25
C LEU A 5 -5.22 -3.02 9.05
N ASP A 6 -4.49 -4.10 9.29
CA ASP A 6 -4.11 -5.10 8.28
C ASP A 6 -5.32 -5.71 7.56
N VAL A 7 -6.36 -6.10 8.30
CA VAL A 7 -7.62 -6.63 7.72
C VAL A 7 -8.31 -5.54 6.91
N VAL A 8 -8.35 -4.30 7.41
CA VAL A 8 -8.96 -3.18 6.68
C VAL A 8 -8.22 -2.91 5.36
N TYR A 9 -6.89 -2.82 5.38
CA TYR A 9 -6.10 -2.59 4.18
C TYR A 9 -6.28 -3.70 3.15
N SER A 10 -6.20 -4.97 3.58
CA SER A 10 -6.39 -6.10 2.67
C SER A 10 -7.81 -6.12 2.06
N THR A 11 -8.82 -5.75 2.85
CA THR A 11 -10.22 -5.66 2.38
C THR A 11 -10.43 -4.55 1.37
N VAL A 12 -9.83 -3.37 1.58
CA VAL A 12 -9.96 -2.23 0.66
C VAL A 12 -9.16 -2.46 -0.62
N LEU A 13 -7.95 -3.00 -0.50
CA LEU A 13 -7.04 -3.19 -1.64
C LEU A 13 -7.39 -4.40 -2.50
N GLN A 14 -8.09 -5.40 -1.95
CA GLN A 14 -8.59 -6.58 -2.67
C GLN A 14 -7.54 -7.27 -3.54
N ASN A 15 -6.34 -7.54 -2.99
CA ASN A 15 -5.19 -8.08 -3.74
C ASN A 15 -4.78 -7.24 -4.96
N GLY A 16 -5.10 -5.95 -4.96
CA GLY A 16 -4.81 -5.00 -6.03
C GLY A 16 -3.35 -4.56 -6.09
N ILE A 17 -2.66 -4.55 -4.94
CA ILE A 17 -1.21 -4.42 -4.83
C ILE A 17 -0.59 -5.72 -4.28
N ARG A 18 0.74 -5.83 -4.25
CA ARG A 18 1.40 -7.04 -3.73
C ARG A 18 1.17 -7.17 -2.22
N LYS A 19 1.22 -8.39 -1.67
CA LYS A 19 1.22 -8.56 -0.21
C LYS A 19 2.55 -8.11 0.41
N PHE A 20 3.65 -8.59 -0.18
CA PHE A 20 5.00 -8.33 0.28
C PHE A 20 5.74 -7.38 -0.67
N LYS A 21 6.76 -6.70 -0.15
CA LYS A 21 7.67 -5.92 -0.97
C LYS A 21 8.39 -6.80 -1.98
N TYR A 22 8.61 -6.26 -3.17
CA TYR A 22 9.36 -6.96 -4.21
C TYR A 22 10.84 -7.17 -3.84
N LYS A 23 11.46 -6.17 -3.20
CA LYS A 23 12.83 -6.23 -2.67
C LYS A 23 12.82 -5.98 -1.17
N ASN A 24 13.76 -6.60 -0.46
CA ASN A 24 13.97 -6.40 0.98
C ASN A 24 12.70 -6.61 1.82
N SER A 25 11.87 -7.59 1.44
CA SER A 25 10.77 -8.01 2.31
C SER A 25 11.33 -8.82 3.47
N HIS A 26 10.90 -8.49 4.68
CA HIS A 26 11.29 -9.21 5.89
C HIS A 26 10.25 -10.26 6.31
N LEU A 27 9.06 -10.23 5.70
CA LEU A 27 7.91 -11.07 6.05
C LEU A 27 7.62 -12.15 5.02
N LYS A 28 8.23 -12.07 3.83
CA LYS A 28 8.00 -13.02 2.74
C LYS A 28 8.56 -14.41 3.07
N SER A 29 7.72 -15.43 3.05
CA SER A 29 8.19 -16.82 3.17
C SER A 29 8.93 -17.27 1.92
N VAL A 30 9.85 -18.23 2.07
CA VAL A 30 10.64 -18.80 0.97
C VAL A 30 9.74 -19.47 -0.09
N SER A 31 8.59 -20.00 0.32
CA SER A 31 7.61 -20.65 -0.55
C SER A 31 6.62 -19.70 -1.23
N PHE A 32 6.68 -18.40 -0.95
CA PHE A 32 5.71 -17.45 -1.48
C PHE A 32 6.00 -17.13 -2.96
N SER A 33 5.09 -17.56 -3.84
CA SER A 33 5.07 -17.10 -5.23
C SER A 33 4.24 -15.83 -5.36
N ASP A 34 4.88 -14.79 -5.88
CA ASP A 34 4.23 -13.49 -6.04
C ASP A 34 3.51 -13.44 -7.39
N GLN A 35 2.29 -12.91 -7.43
CA GLN A 35 1.58 -12.79 -8.70
C GLN A 35 2.06 -11.56 -9.49
N PRO A 36 2.33 -11.70 -10.79
CA PRO A 36 2.69 -10.56 -11.64
C PRO A 36 1.48 -9.61 -11.83
N GLY A 37 1.75 -8.37 -12.22
CA GLY A 37 0.71 -7.42 -12.66
C GLY A 37 -0.08 -6.73 -11.55
N LYS A 38 0.56 -6.36 -10.44
CA LYS A 38 -0.06 -5.64 -9.33
C LYS A 38 0.14 -4.12 -9.45
N GLY A 39 -0.89 -3.37 -9.08
CA GLY A 39 -0.94 -1.92 -9.20
C GLY A 39 -0.14 -1.20 -8.12
N ALA A 40 -0.46 0.08 -7.94
CA ALA A 40 0.16 0.94 -6.94
C ALA A 40 -0.88 1.88 -6.34
N ILE A 41 -0.59 2.38 -5.14
CA ILE A 41 -1.36 3.44 -4.49
C ILE A 41 -0.44 4.62 -4.18
N PHE A 42 -1.02 5.81 -4.10
CA PHE A 42 -0.35 7.02 -3.64
C PHE A 42 -0.75 7.30 -2.20
N ALA A 43 0.22 7.60 -1.35
CA ALA A 43 0.00 7.89 0.05
C ALA A 43 0.74 9.17 0.47
N TYR A 44 0.10 9.94 1.34
CA TYR A 44 0.53 11.28 1.74
C TYR A 44 0.47 11.45 3.25
N ARG A 45 1.43 12.20 3.80
CA ARG A 45 1.53 12.45 5.26
C ARG A 45 0.72 13.66 5.71
N SER A 46 0.42 14.58 4.81
CA SER A 46 -0.45 15.73 5.10
C SER A 46 -1.29 16.08 3.87
N LYS A 47 -2.29 16.95 4.07
CA LYS A 47 -3.16 17.42 2.99
C LYS A 47 -2.40 18.34 2.02
N GLU A 48 -1.48 19.15 2.54
CA GLU A 48 -0.64 20.08 1.78
C GLU A 48 0.25 19.29 0.81
N HIS A 49 0.92 18.26 1.32
CA HIS A 49 1.69 17.32 0.50
C HIS A 49 0.85 16.61 -0.56
N MET A 50 -0.40 16.25 -0.26
CA MET A 50 -1.31 15.68 -1.25
C MET A 50 -1.63 16.68 -2.37
N ILE A 51 -1.93 17.94 -2.01
CA ILE A 51 -2.24 19.01 -2.96
C ILE A 51 -1.04 19.31 -3.87
N GLU A 52 0.17 19.31 -3.31
CA GLU A 52 1.43 19.56 -4.04
C GLU A 52 1.93 18.32 -4.80
N GLY A 53 1.28 17.16 -4.64
CA GLY A 53 1.72 15.90 -5.27
C GLY A 53 2.99 15.29 -4.66
N ILE A 54 3.41 15.74 -3.47
CA ILE A 54 4.60 15.25 -2.77
C ILE A 54 4.20 14.06 -1.90
N GLY A 55 4.45 12.84 -2.37
CA GLY A 55 3.99 11.63 -1.68
C GLY A 55 4.88 10.42 -1.88
N LEU A 56 4.35 9.27 -1.49
CA LEU A 56 4.97 7.96 -1.69
C LEU A 56 4.11 7.13 -2.64
N VAL A 57 4.77 6.41 -3.55
CA VAL A 57 4.16 5.36 -4.36
C VAL A 57 4.38 4.04 -3.65
N ILE A 58 3.30 3.37 -3.26
CA ILE A 58 3.33 2.10 -2.54
C ILE A 58 2.78 0.99 -3.42
N THR A 59 3.54 -0.09 -3.54
CA THR A 59 3.24 -1.23 -4.41
C THR A 59 3.00 -2.53 -3.62
N SER A 60 3.01 -2.46 -2.29
CA SER A 60 2.77 -3.61 -1.40
C SER A 60 2.04 -3.25 -0.11
N GLU A 61 1.21 -4.17 0.40
CA GLU A 61 0.54 -4.07 1.70
C GLU A 61 1.56 -3.97 2.86
N GLU A 62 2.66 -4.70 2.79
CA GLU A 62 3.81 -4.58 3.72
C GLU A 62 4.30 -3.13 3.83
N GLY A 63 4.46 -2.43 2.70
CA GLY A 63 4.85 -1.03 2.70
C GLY A 63 3.84 -0.08 3.35
N VAL A 64 2.53 -0.40 3.28
CA VAL A 64 1.48 0.36 3.97
C VAL A 64 1.60 0.16 5.48
N ILE A 65 1.71 -1.10 5.92
CA ILE A 65 1.76 -1.49 7.33
C ILE A 65 3.02 -0.94 8.02
N GLU A 66 4.18 -0.99 7.36
CA GLU A 66 5.43 -0.45 7.90
C GLU A 66 5.39 1.06 8.16
N ASN A 67 4.57 1.79 7.40
CA ASN A 67 4.38 3.21 7.65
C ASN A 67 3.50 3.48 8.88
N ASN A 68 3.03 2.45 9.59
CA ASN A 68 2.44 2.51 10.93
C ASN A 68 1.43 3.66 11.12
N ASN A 69 0.43 3.72 10.23
CA ASN A 69 -0.62 4.75 10.24
C ASN A 69 -0.12 6.21 10.16
N ARG A 70 1.05 6.45 9.57
CA ARG A 70 1.61 7.80 9.35
C ARG A 70 1.02 8.53 8.13
N PHE A 71 0.16 7.87 7.37
CA PHE A 71 -0.52 8.47 6.23
C PHE A 71 -1.86 9.05 6.65
N THR A 72 -2.11 10.29 6.26
CA THR A 72 -3.39 10.97 6.49
C THR A 72 -4.31 10.88 5.28
N HIS A 73 -3.75 10.73 4.08
CA HIS A 73 -4.49 10.63 2.82
C HIS A 73 -3.85 9.57 1.92
N TRP A 74 -4.67 8.81 1.20
CA TRP A 74 -4.19 7.85 0.21
C TRP A 74 -5.25 7.52 -0.83
N THR A 75 -4.82 7.00 -1.99
CA THR A 75 -5.73 6.59 -3.07
C THR A 75 -6.00 5.08 -3.01
N PRO A 76 -7.22 4.61 -2.69
CA PRO A 76 -7.53 3.18 -2.64
C PRO A 76 -7.60 2.54 -4.03
N ASN A 77 -7.68 3.34 -5.09
CA ASN A 77 -7.73 2.85 -6.45
C ASN A 77 -6.33 2.44 -6.94
N VAL A 78 -6.11 1.12 -7.01
CA VAL A 78 -4.85 0.51 -7.44
C VAL A 78 -4.56 0.59 -8.95
N PHE A 79 -5.56 0.98 -9.76
CA PHE A 79 -5.47 1.00 -11.23
C PHE A 79 -5.29 2.40 -11.83
N ARG A 80 -5.48 3.46 -11.04
CA ARG A 80 -5.21 4.84 -11.47
C ARG A 80 -3.78 5.22 -11.10
N TYR A 81 -2.85 4.91 -12.00
CA TYR A 81 -1.54 5.56 -12.00
C TYR A 81 -1.77 7.07 -12.23
N GLY A 82 -1.20 7.92 -11.39
CA GLY A 82 -1.33 9.38 -11.51
C GLY A 82 -0.81 9.84 -12.86
N THR A 83 -1.74 10.10 -13.79
CA THR A 83 -1.52 10.83 -15.06
C THR A 83 -1.75 12.31 -14.84
#